data_AF-A0A7C6EZV0-F1
#
_entry.id   AF-A0A7C6EZV0-F1
#
_cell.length_a   1.000
_cell.length_b   1.000
_cell.length_c   1.000
_cell.angle_alpha   90.00
_cell.angle_beta   90.00
_cell.angle_gamma   90.00
#
_symmetry.space_group_name_H-M   'P 1'
#
loop_
_entity.id
_entity.type
_entity.pdbx_description
1 polymer ?
#
loop_
_entity_poly.entity_id
_entity_poly.type
_entity_poly.pdbx_seq_one_letter_code
_entity_poly.pdbx_strand_id
1 'polypeptide(L)'
;MKPKLLRLHSQDNIVVATAPIKAQSVLKLDRVKIQIVSNVPMAGKIATRPIAEGEKIIKFGQSIGHATRNIEPGEWVHTHNLASDYLPTPEREPVVAQEIHEQEQRGDEIDSSQDDSLFTQSEPLGQSESIQQEEPAATLEVRSPDGTPASDETITEEPDLLSQCTLENPSQAEKDLTPNDEPKTQPED
;
A
#
# COMPACT_ATOMS: atom_id res chain seq x y z
N MET A 1 0.52 14.13 -22.33
CA MET A 1 1.29 14.31 -21.07
C MET A 1 1.48 12.95 -20.42
N LYS A 2 2.63 12.68 -19.78
CA LYS A 2 2.83 11.42 -19.03
C LYS A 2 2.06 11.47 -17.70
N PRO A 3 1.42 10.37 -17.26
CA PRO A 3 0.71 10.34 -15.99
C PRO A 3 1.70 10.50 -14.83
N LYS A 4 1.34 11.31 -13.82
CA LYS A 4 2.16 11.57 -12.61
C LYS A 4 1.98 10.51 -11.52
N LEU A 5 0.90 9.73 -11.60
CA LEU A 5 0.57 8.65 -10.67
C LEU A 5 0.53 7.33 -11.43
N LEU A 6 1.09 6.29 -10.83
CA LEU A 6 1.11 4.94 -11.36
C LEU A 6 0.53 3.98 -10.32
N ARG A 7 -0.59 3.34 -10.67
CA ARG A 7 -1.13 2.18 -9.97
C ARG A 7 -0.51 0.92 -10.57
N LEU A 8 0.11 0.09 -9.75
CA LEU A 8 0.84 -1.10 -10.22
C LEU A 8 -0.07 -2.32 -10.25
N HIS A 9 -1.00 -2.41 -9.30
CA HIS A 9 -1.99 -3.47 -9.24
C HIS A 9 -3.37 -2.93 -8.83
N SER A 10 -4.45 -3.60 -9.24
CA SER A 10 -5.83 -3.17 -8.97
C SER A 10 -6.18 -3.18 -7.47
N GLN A 11 -5.53 -4.04 -6.69
CA GLN A 11 -5.73 -4.15 -5.24
C GLN A 11 -4.86 -3.18 -4.42
N ASP A 12 -4.02 -2.37 -5.05
CA ASP A 12 -3.15 -1.45 -4.32
C ASP A 12 -3.96 -0.33 -3.66
N ASN A 13 -3.77 -0.17 -2.35
CA ASN A 13 -4.32 0.97 -1.61
C ASN A 13 -3.42 2.21 -1.67
N ILE A 14 -2.23 2.09 -2.29
CA ILE A 14 -1.33 3.19 -2.61
C ILE A 14 -1.07 3.30 -4.11
N VAL A 15 -0.52 4.43 -4.54
CA VAL A 15 0.04 4.64 -5.89
C VAL A 15 1.45 5.20 -5.81
N VAL A 16 2.21 5.06 -6.89
CA VAL A 16 3.59 5.55 -6.97
C VAL A 16 3.64 6.83 -7.81
N ALA A 17 4.36 7.83 -7.31
CA ALA A 17 4.65 9.06 -8.04
C ALA A 17 5.71 8.82 -9.12
N THR A 18 5.41 9.15 -10.38
CA THR A 18 6.37 9.02 -11.51
C THR A 18 7.24 10.27 -11.71
N ALA A 19 6.96 11.33 -10.96
CA ALA A 19 7.72 12.58 -10.90
C ALA A 19 7.50 13.23 -9.52
N PRO A 20 8.32 14.21 -9.10
CA PRO A 20 8.04 14.98 -7.89
C PRO A 20 6.68 15.71 -7.98
N ILE A 21 5.92 15.68 -6.89
CA ILE A 21 4.59 16.30 -6.80
C ILE A 21 4.58 17.30 -5.65
N LYS A 22 4.08 18.51 -5.91
CA LYS A 22 3.95 19.54 -4.88
C LYS A 22 2.72 19.30 -4.02
N ALA A 23 2.80 19.69 -2.76
CA ALA A 23 1.65 19.80 -1.87
C ALA A 23 0.51 20.60 -2.53
N GLN A 24 -0.72 20.33 -2.11
CA GLN A 24 -1.94 20.97 -2.59
C GLN A 24 -2.26 20.73 -4.09
N SER A 25 -1.48 19.91 -4.79
CA SER A 25 -1.81 19.49 -6.17
C SER A 25 -3.02 18.55 -6.18
N VAL A 26 -3.93 18.75 -7.14
CA VAL A 26 -5.01 17.79 -7.43
C VAL A 26 -4.61 16.96 -8.64
N LEU A 27 -4.46 15.66 -8.46
CA LEU A 27 -4.12 14.72 -9.54
C LEU A 27 -5.30 13.79 -9.81
N LYS A 28 -5.47 13.42 -11.07
CA LYS A 28 -6.47 12.44 -11.47
C LYS A 28 -5.85 11.04 -11.47
N LEU A 29 -6.51 10.11 -10.78
CA LEU A 29 -6.23 8.68 -10.84
C LEU A 29 -7.52 8.00 -11.30
N ASP A 30 -7.50 7.38 -12.48
CA ASP A 30 -8.68 6.80 -13.13
C ASP A 30 -9.82 7.83 -13.29
N ARG A 31 -10.92 7.64 -12.56
CA ARG A 31 -12.08 8.57 -12.52
C ARG A 31 -12.11 9.44 -11.26
N VAL A 32 -11.16 9.26 -10.34
CA VAL A 32 -11.11 9.91 -9.02
C VAL A 32 -10.06 11.01 -9.01
N LYS A 33 -10.33 12.08 -8.25
CA LYS A 33 -9.35 13.14 -7.96
C LYS A 33 -8.74 12.87 -6.59
N ILE A 34 -7.42 12.93 -6.49
CA ILE A 34 -6.66 12.80 -5.24
C ILE A 34 -6.03 14.15 -4.95
N GLN A 35 -6.32 14.69 -3.77
CA GLN A 35 -5.72 15.92 -3.26
C GLN A 35 -4.43 15.56 -2.53
N ILE A 36 -3.29 16.07 -2.98
CA ILE A 36 -2.00 15.82 -2.35
C ILE A 36 -1.83 16.73 -1.14
N VAL A 37 -1.48 16.16 0.02
CA VAL A 37 -1.39 16.88 1.29
C VAL A 37 -0.01 17.52 1.50
N SER A 38 1.06 16.81 1.13
CA SER A 38 2.45 17.23 1.32
C SER A 38 3.28 17.03 0.06
N ASN A 39 4.50 17.57 0.02
CA ASN A 39 5.40 17.34 -1.11
C ASN A 39 5.78 15.85 -1.18
N VAL A 40 5.64 15.24 -2.36
CA VAL A 40 5.96 13.83 -2.60
C VAL A 40 7.14 13.72 -3.57
N PRO A 41 8.26 13.06 -3.19
CA PRO A 41 9.37 12.86 -4.11
C PRO A 41 9.00 11.87 -5.23
N MET A 42 9.82 11.84 -6.28
CA MET A 42 9.72 10.79 -7.30
C MET A 42 9.84 9.41 -6.64
N ALA A 43 9.08 8.43 -7.15
CA ALA A 43 8.94 7.09 -6.58
C ALA A 43 8.33 7.04 -5.15
N GLY A 44 7.85 8.17 -4.62
CA GLY A 44 7.08 8.23 -3.39
C GLY A 44 5.75 7.48 -3.52
N LYS A 45 5.28 6.90 -2.40
CA LYS A 45 3.99 6.19 -2.32
C LYS A 45 2.93 7.14 -1.79
N ILE A 46 1.73 7.15 -2.36
CA ILE A 46 0.63 8.03 -1.95
C ILE A 46 -0.59 7.18 -1.64
N ALA A 47 -1.23 7.39 -0.50
CA ALA A 47 -2.46 6.70 -0.15
C ALA A 47 -3.61 7.09 -1.11
N THR A 48 -4.40 6.11 -1.55
CA THR A 48 -5.55 6.37 -2.45
C THR A 48 -6.90 6.35 -1.74
N ARG A 49 -6.91 5.89 -0.50
CA ARG A 49 -8.06 5.78 0.39
C ARG A 49 -7.57 5.95 1.85
N PRO A 50 -8.46 6.15 2.82
CA PRO A 50 -8.07 6.09 4.22
C PRO A 50 -7.48 4.71 4.55
N ILE A 51 -6.40 4.69 5.33
CA ILE A 51 -5.75 3.49 5.85
C ILE A 51 -5.64 3.67 7.36
N ALA A 52 -6.31 2.81 8.12
CA ALA A 52 -6.29 2.88 9.58
C ALA A 52 -4.93 2.44 10.15
N GLU A 53 -4.59 2.89 11.35
CA GLU A 53 -3.45 2.35 12.09
C GLU A 53 -3.53 0.81 12.21
N GLY A 54 -2.40 0.13 11.98
CA GLY A 54 -2.30 -1.33 11.94
C GLY A 54 -2.81 -1.97 10.63
N GLU A 55 -3.48 -1.23 9.77
CA GLU A 55 -3.98 -1.75 8.49
C GLU A 55 -2.85 -2.01 7.50
N LYS A 56 -2.98 -3.06 6.70
CA LYS A 56 -1.98 -3.44 5.69
C LYS A 56 -1.88 -2.41 4.57
N ILE A 57 -0.65 -2.07 4.21
CA ILE A 57 -0.35 -1.28 3.02
C ILE A 57 -0.02 -2.24 1.89
N ILE A 58 -0.79 -2.15 0.79
CA ILE A 58 -0.74 -3.08 -0.33
C ILE A 58 -0.10 -2.39 -1.55
N LYS A 59 0.98 -2.99 -2.06
CA LYS A 59 1.67 -2.58 -3.28
C LYS A 59 1.99 -3.81 -4.12
N PHE A 60 1.77 -3.74 -5.43
CA PHE A 60 1.87 -4.92 -6.32
C PHE A 60 0.88 -6.04 -5.96
N GLY A 61 -0.24 -5.72 -5.31
CA GLY A 61 -1.19 -6.71 -4.79
C GLY A 61 -0.69 -7.49 -3.58
N GLN A 62 0.45 -7.10 -2.99
CA GLN A 62 1.04 -7.75 -1.82
C GLN A 62 1.18 -6.77 -0.65
N SER A 63 1.04 -7.28 0.57
CA SER A 63 1.30 -6.50 1.77
C SER A 63 2.79 -6.19 1.88
N ILE A 64 3.13 -4.90 1.94
CA ILE A 64 4.51 -4.43 2.16
C ILE A 64 4.78 -4.06 3.62
N GLY A 65 3.74 -4.13 4.47
CA GLY A 65 3.79 -3.69 5.85
C GLY A 65 2.44 -3.20 6.35
N HIS A 66 2.45 -2.49 7.48
CA HIS A 66 1.27 -1.89 8.09
C HIS A 66 1.46 -0.40 8.39
N ALA A 67 0.35 0.34 8.44
CA ALA A 67 0.37 1.74 8.83
C ALA A 67 0.64 1.90 10.33
N THR A 68 1.55 2.80 10.71
CA THR A 68 1.88 3.06 12.12
C THR A 68 1.00 4.14 12.78
N ARG A 69 0.13 4.75 11.97
CA ARG A 69 -0.89 5.72 12.36
C ARG A 69 -1.95 5.74 11.26
N ASN A 70 -3.06 6.42 11.49
CA ASN A 70 -4.02 6.71 10.43
C ASN A 70 -3.35 7.52 9.30
N ILE A 71 -3.63 7.10 8.06
CA ILE A 71 -3.15 7.73 6.82
C ILE A 71 -4.35 8.13 5.97
N GLU A 72 -4.44 9.41 5.65
CA GLU A 72 -5.51 9.97 4.83
C GLU A 72 -5.20 9.85 3.33
N PRO A 73 -6.22 9.83 2.44
CA PRO A 73 -6.01 9.87 1.00
C PRO A 73 -5.13 11.04 0.59
N GLY A 74 -4.13 10.79 -0.25
CA GLY A 74 -3.21 11.82 -0.74
C GLY A 74 -2.03 12.11 0.17
N GLU A 75 -1.94 11.49 1.35
CA GLU A 75 -0.74 11.55 2.19
C GLU A 75 0.41 10.72 1.62
N TRP A 76 1.64 11.17 1.90
CA TRP A 76 2.86 10.49 1.52
C TRP A 76 3.13 9.31 2.47
N VAL A 77 3.21 8.10 1.92
CA VAL A 77 3.49 6.86 2.64
C VAL A 77 4.98 6.53 2.60
N HIS A 78 5.62 6.56 3.76
CA HIS A 78 7.04 6.25 3.97
C HIS A 78 7.28 5.70 5.37
N THR A 79 8.52 5.39 5.72
CA THR A 79 8.99 4.93 7.04
C THR A 79 8.47 5.71 8.26
N HIS A 80 7.97 6.94 8.11
CA HIS A 80 7.37 7.70 9.22
C HIS A 80 5.93 7.27 9.55
N ASN A 81 5.20 6.67 8.60
CA ASN A 81 3.82 6.20 8.76
C ASN A 81 3.60 4.75 8.27
N LEU A 82 4.65 4.06 7.84
CA LEU A 82 4.64 2.68 7.38
C LEU A 82 5.76 1.91 8.10
N ALA A 83 5.39 0.82 8.76
CA ALA A 83 6.30 -0.20 9.26
C ALA A 83 6.29 -1.41 8.32
N SER A 84 7.48 -1.89 7.97
CA SER A 84 7.66 -3.07 7.11
C SER A 84 7.43 -4.36 7.90
N ASP A 85 6.66 -5.29 7.33
CA ASP A 85 6.40 -6.61 7.94
C ASP A 85 7.38 -7.71 7.47
N TYR A 86 8.41 -7.34 6.69
CA TYR A 86 9.43 -8.30 6.29
C TYR A 86 10.26 -8.76 7.50
N LEU A 87 10.50 -10.07 7.58
CA LEU A 87 11.35 -10.65 8.62
C LEU A 87 12.75 -10.04 8.56
N PRO A 88 13.38 -9.74 9.72
CA PRO A 88 14.79 -9.39 9.74
C PRO A 88 15.59 -10.54 9.13
N THR A 89 16.56 -10.22 8.27
CA THR A 89 17.51 -11.21 7.79
C THR A 89 18.19 -11.81 9.02
N PRO A 90 18.11 -13.14 9.26
CA PRO A 90 18.83 -13.72 10.38
C PRO A 90 20.31 -13.44 10.19
N GLU A 91 20.95 -12.92 11.23
CA GLU A 91 22.41 -12.81 11.26
C GLU A 91 22.96 -14.23 11.06
N ARG A 92 23.66 -14.46 9.94
CA ARG A 92 24.35 -15.73 9.75
C ARG A 92 25.49 -15.75 10.75
N GLU A 93 25.35 -16.58 11.79
CA GLU A 93 26.47 -17.00 12.61
C GLU A 93 27.58 -17.52 11.67
N PRO A 94 28.85 -17.10 11.86
CA PRO A 94 29.94 -17.58 11.03
C PRO A 94 30.01 -19.10 11.16
N VAL A 95 29.78 -19.80 10.05
CA VAL A 95 29.93 -21.26 10.02
C VAL A 95 31.41 -21.55 10.20
N VAL A 96 31.80 -21.98 11.41
CA VAL A 96 33.15 -22.48 11.67
C VAL A 96 33.30 -23.73 10.82
N ALA A 97 34.20 -23.67 9.83
CA ALA A 97 34.58 -24.84 9.06
C ALA A 97 35.16 -25.87 10.03
N GLN A 98 34.42 -26.93 10.32
CA GLN A 98 34.96 -28.06 11.05
C GLN A 98 35.89 -28.81 10.10
N GLU A 99 37.15 -28.93 10.49
CA GLU A 99 38.15 -29.72 9.78
C GLU A 99 37.68 -31.18 9.73
N ILE A 100 37.27 -31.59 8.53
CA ILE A 100 37.09 -33.00 8.15
C ILE A 100 38.41 -33.71 8.42
N HIS A 101 38.46 -34.46 9.53
CA HIS A 101 39.56 -35.40 9.78
C HIS A 101 39.36 -36.58 8.83
N GLU A 102 40.17 -36.62 7.78
CA GLU A 102 40.33 -37.79 6.93
C GLU A 102 40.91 -38.93 7.79
N GLN A 103 40.05 -39.83 8.25
CA GLN A 103 40.49 -41.11 8.77
C GLN A 103 40.71 -42.05 7.58
N GLU A 104 41.96 -42.14 7.13
CA GLU A 104 42.44 -43.26 6.32
C GLU A 104 42.29 -44.54 7.14
N GLN A 105 41.15 -45.21 6.98
CA GLN A 105 40.96 -46.57 7.48
C GLN A 105 41.86 -47.49 6.64
N ARG A 106 42.90 -48.00 7.32
CA ARG A 106 43.69 -49.17 6.94
C ARG A 106 42.77 -50.19 6.26
N GLY A 107 43.05 -50.48 5.00
CA GLY A 107 42.46 -51.62 4.30
C GLY A 107 42.93 -52.90 4.97
N ASP A 108 42.06 -53.48 5.79
CA ASP A 108 42.15 -54.90 6.12
C ASP A 108 41.55 -55.70 4.95
N GLU A 109 42.30 -56.71 4.54
CA GLU A 109 42.06 -57.60 3.42
C GLU A 109 40.65 -58.20 3.44
N ILE A 110 39.88 -58.01 2.36
CA ILE A 110 38.63 -58.73 2.15
C ILE A 110 38.97 -60.00 1.38
N ASP A 111 38.91 -61.12 2.10
CA ASP A 111 38.99 -62.49 1.62
C ASP A 111 37.99 -62.73 0.48
N SER A 112 38.53 -63.10 -0.68
CA SER A 112 37.80 -63.41 -1.89
C SER A 112 37.20 -64.81 -1.80
N SER A 113 35.98 -64.94 -1.28
CA SER A 113 35.12 -66.07 -1.64
C SER A 113 33.65 -65.83 -1.29
N GLN A 114 32.77 -66.24 -2.21
CA GLN A 114 31.31 -66.40 -2.08
C GLN A 114 30.50 -65.11 -2.32
N ASP A 115 29.44 -65.04 -3.13
CA ASP A 115 28.66 -65.98 -3.94
C ASP A 115 27.81 -65.11 -4.90
N ASP A 116 27.79 -65.48 -6.18
CA ASP A 116 26.90 -64.95 -7.21
C ASP A 116 25.47 -65.50 -7.04
N SER A 117 24.57 -64.76 -6.39
CA SER A 117 23.14 -64.71 -6.71
C SER A 117 22.46 -63.69 -5.77
N LEU A 118 21.63 -62.75 -6.20
CA LEU A 118 20.28 -62.99 -6.69
C LEU A 118 19.79 -61.68 -7.36
N PHE A 119 19.76 -61.67 -8.68
CA PHE A 119 18.99 -60.71 -9.48
C PHE A 119 17.67 -61.39 -9.87
N THR A 120 16.57 -61.07 -9.20
CA THR A 120 15.14 -61.20 -9.58
C THR A 120 14.33 -61.08 -8.28
N GLN A 121 13.21 -60.35 -8.12
CA GLN A 121 12.02 -60.09 -8.95
C GLN A 121 11.50 -58.68 -8.58
N SER A 122 11.10 -57.82 -9.52
CA SER A 122 9.71 -57.67 -10.00
C SER A 122 8.67 -57.64 -8.87
N GLU A 123 8.01 -56.49 -8.65
CA GLU A 123 6.57 -56.31 -8.93
C GLU A 123 6.13 -54.84 -8.73
N PRO A 124 5.29 -54.29 -9.63
CA PRO A 124 4.59 -53.02 -9.49
C PRO A 124 3.09 -53.24 -9.17
N LEU A 125 2.51 -52.42 -8.29
CA LEU A 125 1.05 -52.29 -8.11
C LEU A 125 0.79 -50.82 -7.68
N GLY A 126 -0.09 -50.02 -8.28
CA GLY A 126 -1.27 -50.32 -9.07
C GLY A 126 -2.52 -49.89 -8.31
N GLN A 127 -3.14 -48.78 -8.77
CA GLN A 127 -4.58 -48.45 -8.66
C GLN A 127 -5.12 -48.07 -7.26
N SER A 128 -6.20 -47.32 -7.04
CA SER A 128 -6.96 -46.27 -7.72
C SER A 128 -8.21 -46.03 -6.86
N GLU A 129 -8.56 -44.80 -6.45
CA GLU A 129 -9.93 -44.38 -6.09
C GLU A 129 -9.96 -42.85 -6.34
N SER A 130 -10.70 -42.22 -7.26
CA SER A 130 -12.11 -42.27 -7.65
C SER A 130 -13.08 -42.07 -6.49
N ILE A 131 -13.35 -40.81 -6.14
CA ILE A 131 -14.64 -40.42 -5.56
C ILE A 131 -15.18 -39.22 -6.34
N GLN A 132 -16.39 -39.42 -6.84
CA GLN A 132 -17.20 -38.54 -7.64
C GLN A 132 -17.88 -37.47 -6.77
N GLN A 133 -18.10 -36.31 -7.38
CA GLN A 133 -19.32 -35.50 -7.34
C GLN A 133 -20.22 -35.59 -6.10
N GLU A 134 -20.43 -34.46 -5.42
CA GLU A 134 -21.79 -33.97 -5.13
C GLU A 134 -21.80 -32.43 -5.12
N GLU A 135 -22.51 -31.84 -6.08
CA GLU A 135 -23.20 -30.56 -5.88
C GLU A 135 -24.42 -30.79 -4.99
N PRO A 136 -24.97 -29.73 -4.36
CA PRO A 136 -26.34 -29.46 -4.75
C PRO A 136 -26.62 -28.00 -5.06
N ALA A 137 -27.42 -27.86 -6.11
CA ALA A 137 -28.15 -26.68 -6.50
C ALA A 137 -29.03 -26.13 -5.36
N ALA A 138 -29.04 -24.81 -5.24
CA ALA A 138 -30.19 -24.05 -4.75
C ALA A 138 -30.49 -22.93 -5.75
N THR A 139 -31.09 -23.33 -6.87
CA THR A 139 -31.98 -22.46 -7.64
C THR A 139 -33.27 -22.37 -6.84
N LEU A 140 -33.61 -21.19 -6.34
CA LEU A 140 -34.99 -20.87 -5.99
C LEU A 140 -35.50 -19.84 -6.99
N GLU A 141 -36.60 -20.22 -7.62
CA GLU A 141 -37.22 -19.60 -8.76
C GLU A 141 -37.80 -18.22 -8.48
N VAL A 142 -37.62 -17.36 -9.49
CA VAL A 142 -38.59 -16.42 -10.07
C VAL A 142 -39.94 -16.31 -9.36
N ARG A 143 -40.22 -15.11 -8.85
CA ARG A 143 -41.53 -14.46 -9.01
C ARG A 143 -41.39 -12.95 -8.85
N SER A 144 -41.22 -12.28 -9.99
CA SER A 144 -41.79 -10.94 -10.17
C SER A 144 -43.32 -11.07 -10.17
N PRO A 145 -44.02 -10.08 -9.61
CA PRO A 145 -45.22 -9.60 -10.26
C PRO A 145 -45.10 -8.09 -10.50
N ASP A 146 -45.52 -7.70 -11.71
CA ASP A 146 -46.18 -6.43 -12.08
C ASP A 146 -46.28 -5.33 -11.01
N GLY A 147 -46.01 -4.07 -11.28
CA GLY A 147 -45.87 -3.43 -12.57
C GLY A 147 -45.91 -1.91 -12.43
N THR A 148 -45.58 -1.28 -13.57
CA THR A 148 -45.92 0.10 -13.95
C THR A 148 -45.14 1.25 -13.27
N PRO A 149 -44.46 2.08 -14.07
CA PRO A 149 -43.78 3.29 -13.61
C PRO A 149 -44.81 4.42 -13.45
N ALA A 150 -44.82 5.05 -12.27
CA ALA A 150 -45.45 6.36 -12.12
C ALA A 150 -44.48 7.43 -12.61
N SER A 151 -44.79 7.97 -13.80
CA SER A 151 -44.94 9.41 -14.10
C SER A 151 -43.99 10.37 -13.37
N ASP A 152 -43.03 10.98 -14.07
CA ASP A 152 -43.23 12.24 -14.79
C ASP A 152 -43.60 13.37 -13.83
N GLU A 153 -42.60 14.13 -13.38
CA GLU A 153 -42.72 15.54 -13.02
C GLU A 153 -41.37 16.18 -13.36
N THR A 154 -41.29 16.69 -14.58
CA THR A 154 -40.33 17.73 -14.96
C THR A 154 -40.98 19.08 -14.67
N ILE A 155 -40.18 20.12 -14.39
CA ILE A 155 -40.55 21.56 -14.22
C ILE A 155 -40.92 21.86 -12.75
N THR A 156 -40.29 22.77 -12.00
CA THR A 156 -40.05 24.19 -12.31
C THR A 156 -38.80 24.74 -11.60
N GLU A 157 -38.22 25.75 -12.26
CA GLU A 157 -37.11 26.62 -11.93
C GLU A 157 -37.26 27.47 -10.65
N GLU A 158 -36.13 27.71 -9.97
CA GLU A 158 -35.64 29.01 -9.39
C GLU A 158 -36.46 29.73 -8.27
N PRO A 159 -35.90 30.75 -7.56
CA PRO A 159 -34.63 30.79 -6.82
C PRO A 159 -34.80 31.45 -5.42
N ASP A 160 -33.66 31.72 -4.75
CA ASP A 160 -33.45 32.85 -3.83
C ASP A 160 -33.85 32.70 -2.35
N LEU A 161 -32.85 32.51 -1.47
CA LEU A 161 -32.77 33.22 -0.18
C LEU A 161 -31.30 33.37 0.23
N LEU A 162 -30.68 34.41 -0.32
CA LEU A 162 -29.67 35.21 0.37
C LEU A 162 -30.23 35.67 1.72
N SER A 163 -29.69 35.15 2.84
CA SER A 163 -29.76 35.85 4.12
C SER A 163 -28.40 36.44 4.42
N GLN A 164 -28.29 37.72 4.09
CA GLN A 164 -27.16 38.59 4.42
C GLN A 164 -27.21 38.92 5.91
N CYS A 165 -26.16 38.58 6.66
CA CYS A 165 -25.83 39.27 7.90
C CYS A 165 -24.81 40.36 7.58
N THR A 166 -25.30 41.52 7.16
CA THR A 166 -24.56 42.78 7.19
C THR A 166 -24.98 43.56 8.43
N LEU A 167 -24.03 43.80 9.34
CA LEU A 167 -24.07 44.99 10.18
C LEU A 167 -22.73 45.69 10.04
N GLU A 168 -22.83 46.96 9.70
CA GLU A 168 -21.77 47.89 9.33
C GLU A 168 -20.95 48.37 10.55
N ASN A 169 -19.67 48.64 10.27
CA ASN A 169 -18.74 49.53 10.99
C ASN A 169 -19.36 50.94 11.24
N PRO A 170 -18.86 51.83 12.14
CA PRO A 170 -17.43 52.20 12.26
C PRO A 170 -16.92 52.75 13.62
N SER A 171 -15.61 52.74 13.85
CA SER A 171 -14.94 53.82 14.60
C SER A 171 -13.44 53.86 14.30
N GLN A 172 -13.05 54.85 13.50
CA GLN A 172 -11.68 55.34 13.33
C GLN A 172 -11.26 56.14 14.58
N ALA A 173 -10.01 55.99 15.00
CA ALA A 173 -9.26 57.05 15.67
C ALA A 173 -7.76 56.78 15.49
N GLU A 174 -7.20 57.45 14.49
CA GLU A 174 -5.77 57.69 14.30
C GLU A 174 -5.13 58.29 15.56
N LYS A 175 -3.84 57.97 15.78
CA LYS A 175 -2.82 58.94 16.24
C LYS A 175 -1.41 58.35 16.28
N ASP A 176 -0.56 59.00 15.47
CA ASP A 176 0.86 59.32 15.64
C ASP A 176 1.90 58.18 15.58
N LEU A 177 2.80 58.16 14.57
CA LEU A 177 4.07 58.93 14.47
C LEU A 177 4.94 58.71 15.72
N THR A 178 6.15 58.13 15.68
CA THR A 178 7.28 58.41 14.79
C THR A 178 8.28 57.23 14.70
N PRO A 179 9.20 57.24 13.71
CA PRO A 179 10.32 56.32 13.57
C PRO A 179 11.57 56.84 14.33
N ASN A 180 12.39 55.93 14.88
CA ASN A 180 13.76 56.26 15.25
C ASN A 180 14.71 55.31 14.51
N ASP A 181 15.06 55.79 13.31
CA ASP A 181 16.35 55.56 12.69
C ASP A 181 17.37 56.57 13.27
N GLU A 182 18.66 56.33 13.03
CA GLU A 182 19.85 57.16 13.31
C GLU A 182 20.58 57.03 14.67
N PRO A 183 21.89 57.37 14.74
CA PRO A 183 22.95 57.07 13.76
C PRO A 183 24.28 56.63 14.42
N LYS A 184 25.19 56.24 13.53
CA LYS A 184 26.62 55.95 13.71
C LYS A 184 27.41 57.18 14.19
N THR A 185 28.12 57.12 15.33
CA THR A 185 29.35 57.92 15.55
C THR A 185 30.21 57.33 16.68
N GLN A 186 31.52 57.18 16.42
CA GLN A 186 32.55 57.03 17.45
C GLN A 186 32.70 58.37 18.22
N PRO A 187 33.37 58.40 19.38
CA PRO A 187 34.79 58.77 19.35
C PRO A 187 35.68 58.06 20.39
N GLU A 188 36.96 58.32 20.17
CA GLU A 188 38.19 58.08 20.95
C GLU A 188 38.15 58.19 22.50
N ASP A 189 38.87 57.28 23.16
CA ASP A 189 40.03 57.54 24.04
C ASP A 189 40.85 56.25 24.27
#